data_AF-A0ABD1Y3M7-F1
#
_entry.id   AF-A0ABD1Y3M7-F1
#
_cell.length_a   1.000
_cell.length_b   1.000
_cell.length_c   1.000
_cell.angle_alpha   90.00
_cell.angle_beta   90.00
_cell.angle_gamma   90.00
#
_symmetry.space_group_name_H-M   'P 1'
#
loop_
_entity.id
_entity.type
_entity.pdbx_description
1 polymer ?
#
loop_
_entity_poly.entity_id
_entity_poly.type
_entity_poly.pdbx_seq_one_letter_code
_entity_poly.pdbx_strand_id
1 'polypeptide(L)'
;MHVILQAGSQSHALRLQLYASSPHLQVFPRSRGFCTTAEELGTLESGHKGPCLVLLSDCKVSPEDFNHHILSTFLRGYVVRMYWVEYTTSSRSELISHLNSLIQHYSEDCYQAAPVVYNGDERSFSYSQENCNGGHLLTESEASRTSSIGQSEGSVVTDHWQSLRRLEKESKKLKVRLQTYPRNFAESLADELKDIDCQLHDFSQSLYAVEVNGMYRYGLSSGSQMYLASCDREDLAKDYIARAALKLEEVAQVYGFALTKDMLAMDLGASPGAWTQFLSKHIHRVVAVDPAELREQALQSNVTHVRKLAQDATEELEAASEGKGYDMLVCDVNRHPVEAANLVSPLLPHLKAGGLLVLTLKFHGRGRDKEQKVDEIKAFQS
;
A
#
# COMPACT_ATOMS: atom_id res chain seq x y z
N MET A 1 6.40 8.20 -16.70
CA MET A 1 7.13 7.09 -16.06
C MET A 1 6.23 5.85 -16.08
N HIS A 2 6.79 4.65 -15.99
CA HIS A 2 6.02 3.43 -15.80
C HIS A 2 6.40 2.80 -14.45
N VAL A 3 5.45 2.10 -13.83
CA VAL A 3 5.72 1.35 -12.60
C VAL A 3 5.15 -0.05 -12.70
N ILE A 4 5.92 -1.03 -12.25
CA ILE A 4 5.44 -2.41 -12.13
C ILE A 4 5.19 -2.67 -10.65
N LEU A 5 3.98 -3.06 -10.31
CA LEU A 5 3.59 -3.49 -8.96
C LEU A 5 3.68 -5.01 -8.89
N GLN A 6 4.42 -5.54 -7.92
CA GLN A 6 4.39 -6.96 -7.60
C GLN A 6 3.46 -7.22 -6.42
N ALA A 7 2.48 -8.08 -6.64
CA ALA A 7 1.54 -8.50 -5.62
C ALA A 7 1.95 -9.81 -4.94
N GLY A 8 1.40 -10.07 -3.75
CA GLY A 8 1.66 -11.31 -3.01
C GLY A 8 0.96 -12.56 -3.57
N SER A 9 -0.01 -12.40 -4.48
CA SER A 9 -0.70 -13.50 -5.15
C SER A 9 -1.26 -13.07 -6.50
N GLN A 10 -1.60 -14.05 -7.35
CA GLN A 10 -2.15 -13.77 -8.68
C GLN A 10 -3.53 -13.09 -8.61
N SER A 11 -4.35 -13.49 -7.64
CA SER A 11 -5.66 -12.84 -7.40
C SER A 11 -5.51 -11.38 -6.96
N HIS A 12 -4.43 -11.04 -6.26
CA HIS A 12 -4.13 -9.66 -5.89
C HIS A 12 -3.64 -8.85 -7.10
N ALA A 13 -2.81 -9.42 -7.97
CA ALA A 13 -2.38 -8.76 -9.20
C ALA A 13 -3.58 -8.43 -10.10
N LEU A 14 -4.46 -9.40 -10.35
CA LEU A 14 -5.69 -9.19 -11.11
C LEU A 14 -6.55 -8.07 -10.49
N ARG A 15 -6.68 -8.06 -9.16
CA ARG A 15 -7.43 -7.00 -8.46
C ARG A 15 -6.81 -5.62 -8.66
N LEU A 16 -5.49 -5.49 -8.54
CA LEU A 16 -4.77 -4.22 -8.79
C LEU A 16 -4.98 -3.73 -10.22
N GLN A 17 -4.93 -4.63 -11.21
CA GLN A 17 -5.21 -4.31 -12.62
C GLN A 17 -6.64 -3.78 -12.79
N LEU A 18 -7.63 -4.47 -12.21
CA LEU A 18 -9.04 -4.06 -12.27
C LEU A 18 -9.28 -2.70 -11.58
N TYR A 19 -8.64 -2.46 -10.45
CA TYR A 19 -8.68 -1.16 -9.76
C TYR A 19 -8.10 -0.03 -10.59
N ALA A 20 -6.95 -0.24 -11.23
CA ALA A 20 -6.32 0.77 -12.08
C ALA A 20 -7.09 0.99 -13.40
N SER A 21 -7.78 -0.03 -13.90
CA SER A 21 -8.56 0.05 -15.14
C SER A 21 -9.93 0.71 -14.95
N SER A 22 -10.48 0.69 -13.73
CA SER A 22 -11.83 1.21 -13.46
C SER A 22 -11.82 2.72 -13.22
N PRO A 23 -12.49 3.52 -14.07
CA PRO A 23 -12.53 4.98 -13.92
C PRO A 23 -13.41 5.45 -12.74
N HIS A 24 -14.25 4.58 -12.20
CA HIS A 24 -15.18 4.90 -11.12
C HIS A 24 -14.60 4.68 -9.72
N LEU A 25 -13.46 3.99 -9.62
CA LEU A 25 -12.83 3.66 -8.35
C LEU A 25 -11.77 4.70 -8.00
N GLN A 26 -11.61 4.97 -6.71
CA GLN A 26 -10.68 5.97 -6.18
C GLN A 26 -9.30 5.39 -5.82
N VAL A 27 -9.00 4.19 -6.32
CA VAL A 27 -7.76 3.46 -5.96
C VAL A 27 -6.53 4.03 -6.68
N PHE A 28 -6.63 4.26 -8.00
CA PHE A 28 -5.58 4.89 -8.80
C PHE A 28 -6.18 6.02 -9.66
N PRO A 29 -6.54 7.17 -9.05
CA PRO A 29 -7.31 8.20 -9.75
C PRO A 29 -6.53 8.79 -10.94
N ARG A 30 -7.08 8.66 -12.15
CA ARG A 30 -6.49 9.24 -13.37
C ARG A 30 -6.37 10.76 -13.31
N SER A 31 -7.33 11.42 -12.66
CA SER A 31 -7.32 12.87 -12.41
C SER A 31 -6.11 13.34 -11.59
N ARG A 32 -5.52 12.45 -10.78
CA ARG A 32 -4.28 12.71 -10.03
C ARG A 32 -3.03 12.23 -10.74
N GLY A 33 -3.16 11.62 -11.94
CA GLY A 33 -2.03 11.21 -12.77
C GLY A 33 -1.41 9.85 -12.41
N PHE A 34 -2.12 8.96 -11.69
CA PHE A 34 -1.55 7.68 -11.25
C PHE A 34 -1.17 6.76 -12.42
N CYS A 35 -2.06 6.56 -13.38
CA CYS A 35 -1.78 5.79 -14.60
C CYS A 35 -2.85 6.03 -15.67
N THR A 36 -2.47 5.83 -16.92
CA THR A 36 -3.40 5.86 -18.05
C THR A 36 -3.91 4.45 -18.38
N THR A 37 -3.03 3.43 -18.30
CA THR A 37 -3.37 2.03 -18.56
C THR A 37 -2.76 1.10 -17.51
N ALA A 38 -3.34 -0.09 -17.39
CA ALA A 38 -2.90 -1.16 -16.49
C ALA A 38 -2.95 -2.51 -17.20
N GLU A 39 -1.84 -3.25 -17.14
CA GLU A 39 -1.68 -4.55 -17.78
C GLU A 39 -1.08 -5.55 -16.80
N GLU A 40 -1.65 -6.75 -16.72
CA GLU A 40 -1.00 -7.84 -16.00
C GLU A 40 0.11 -8.44 -16.87
N LEU A 41 1.32 -8.59 -16.31
CA LEU A 41 2.46 -9.15 -17.04
C LEU A 41 2.57 -10.66 -16.81
N GLY A 42 2.98 -11.39 -17.85
CA GLY A 42 3.27 -12.83 -17.79
C GLY A 42 2.18 -13.71 -18.38
N THR A 43 2.41 -15.02 -18.43
CA THR A 43 1.40 -15.96 -18.91
C THR A 43 0.31 -16.15 -17.85
N LEU A 44 -0.93 -15.87 -18.25
CA LEU A 44 -2.14 -16.23 -17.51
C LEU A 44 -2.37 -17.74 -17.63
N GLU A 45 -1.43 -18.57 -17.18
CA GLU A 45 -1.69 -20.01 -17.12
C GLU A 45 -2.81 -20.29 -16.13
N SER A 46 -3.76 -21.12 -16.55
CA SER A 46 -4.91 -21.54 -15.76
C SER A 46 -4.43 -22.22 -14.47
N GLY A 47 -4.40 -21.48 -13.37
CA GLY A 47 -3.98 -22.02 -12.08
C GLY A 47 -3.50 -21.02 -11.03
N HIS A 48 -3.65 -19.71 -11.24
CA HIS A 48 -3.17 -18.67 -10.30
C HIS A 48 -1.63 -18.68 -10.11
N LYS A 49 -0.85 -19.14 -11.10
CA LYS A 49 0.61 -19.28 -11.06
C LYS A 49 1.34 -18.28 -11.99
N GLY A 50 0.90 -17.03 -12.02
CA GLY A 50 1.60 -15.99 -12.79
C GLY A 50 2.63 -15.25 -11.93
N PRO A 51 3.41 -14.34 -12.54
CA PRO A 51 4.46 -13.60 -11.86
C PRO A 51 3.93 -12.58 -10.84
N CYS A 52 2.59 -12.41 -10.77
CA CYS A 52 1.89 -11.48 -9.90
C CYS A 52 2.32 -10.02 -10.14
N LEU A 53 2.56 -9.64 -11.39
CA LEU A 53 3.05 -8.33 -11.79
C LEU A 53 1.99 -7.53 -12.55
N VAL A 54 1.83 -6.25 -12.22
CA VAL A 54 0.96 -5.32 -12.93
C VAL A 54 1.76 -4.11 -13.38
N LEU A 55 1.84 -3.90 -14.69
CA LEU A 55 2.41 -2.70 -15.30
C LEU A 55 1.37 -1.59 -15.33
N LEU A 56 1.65 -0.51 -14.62
CA LEU A 56 0.94 0.75 -14.73
C LEU A 56 1.74 1.69 -15.62
N SER A 57 1.10 2.18 -16.67
CA SER A 57 1.77 3.01 -17.68
C SER A 57 1.35 4.47 -17.61
N ASP A 58 2.27 5.32 -18.05
CA ASP A 58 2.08 6.77 -18.14
C ASP A 58 1.72 7.42 -16.80
N CYS A 59 2.43 7.01 -15.75
CA CYS A 59 2.34 7.62 -14.43
C CYS A 59 2.97 9.03 -14.47
N LYS A 60 2.21 10.03 -14.02
CA LYS A 60 2.62 11.43 -13.87
C LYS A 60 2.87 11.82 -12.41
N VAL A 61 2.39 11.03 -11.45
CA VAL A 61 2.66 11.17 -10.02
C VAL A 61 4.15 10.90 -9.75
N SER A 62 4.74 11.64 -8.80
CA SER A 62 6.12 11.43 -8.36
C SER A 62 6.30 10.05 -7.69
N PRO A 63 7.49 9.44 -7.74
CA PRO A 63 7.75 8.21 -6.99
C PRO A 63 7.39 8.30 -5.50
N GLU A 64 7.69 9.43 -4.85
CA GLU A 64 7.44 9.69 -3.45
C GLU A 64 5.95 9.72 -3.13
N ASP A 65 5.15 10.46 -3.90
CA ASP A 65 3.70 10.56 -3.70
C ASP A 65 3.01 9.22 -3.99
N PHE A 66 3.51 8.47 -4.98
CA PHE A 66 3.00 7.15 -5.29
C PHE A 66 3.28 6.18 -4.14
N ASN A 67 4.52 6.14 -3.65
CA ASN A 67 4.91 5.32 -2.50
C ASN A 67 4.05 5.66 -1.27
N HIS A 68 3.88 6.95 -0.98
CA HIS A 68 3.04 7.42 0.12
C HIS A 68 1.58 6.93 -0.05
N HIS A 69 1.01 7.04 -1.25
CA HIS A 69 -0.34 6.56 -1.53
C HIS A 69 -0.51 5.06 -1.29
N ILE A 70 0.46 4.23 -1.70
CA ILE A 70 0.42 2.79 -1.40
C ILE A 70 0.47 2.56 0.12
N LEU A 71 1.37 3.23 0.84
CA LEU A 71 1.57 3.08 2.29
C LEU A 71 0.42 3.62 3.14
N SER A 72 -0.32 4.62 2.64
CA SER A 72 -1.42 5.26 3.35
C SER A 72 -2.78 4.59 3.09
N THR A 73 -2.83 3.58 2.23
CA THR A 73 -4.08 2.90 1.84
C THR A 73 -4.03 1.41 2.11
N PHE A 74 -5.14 0.72 1.86
CA PHE A 74 -5.23 -0.73 1.91
C PHE A 74 -4.21 -1.42 0.99
N LEU A 75 -3.70 -0.73 -0.04
CA LEU A 75 -2.78 -1.27 -1.05
C LEU A 75 -1.47 -1.79 -0.47
N ARG A 76 -1.00 -1.27 0.67
CA ARG A 76 0.19 -1.81 1.37
C ARG A 76 0.06 -3.28 1.77
N GLY A 77 -1.18 -3.79 1.92
CA GLY A 77 -1.45 -5.20 2.16
C GLY A 77 -1.50 -6.08 0.91
N TYR A 78 -1.31 -5.48 -0.27
CA TYR A 78 -1.39 -6.14 -1.58
C TYR A 78 -0.09 -6.00 -2.39
N VAL A 79 0.58 -4.84 -2.30
CA VAL A 79 1.81 -4.51 -3.04
C VAL A 79 3.05 -4.85 -2.21
N VAL A 80 3.84 -5.80 -2.71
CA VAL A 80 5.07 -6.31 -2.07
C VAL A 80 6.29 -5.53 -2.55
N ARG A 81 6.35 -5.22 -3.84
CA ARG A 81 7.47 -4.46 -4.45
C ARG A 81 6.96 -3.54 -5.55
N MET A 82 7.72 -2.49 -5.81
CA MET A 82 7.53 -1.59 -6.94
C MET A 82 8.83 -1.49 -7.74
N TYR A 83 8.71 -1.53 -9.06
CA TYR A 83 9.82 -1.35 -9.99
C TYR A 83 9.54 -0.11 -10.83
N TRP A 84 10.36 0.94 -10.65
CA TRP A 84 10.30 2.12 -11.50
C TRP A 84 11.02 1.80 -12.80
N VAL A 85 10.29 1.77 -13.91
CA VAL A 85 10.82 1.39 -15.21
C VAL A 85 10.76 2.56 -16.19
N GLU A 86 11.90 2.82 -16.81
CA GLU A 86 12.10 3.92 -17.76
C GLU A 86 12.38 3.40 -19.16
N TYR A 87 13.01 2.23 -19.25
CA TYR A 87 13.50 1.66 -20.50
C TYR A 87 12.96 0.25 -20.70
N THR A 88 12.87 -0.15 -21.97
CA THR A 88 12.43 -1.49 -22.38
C THR A 88 13.27 -1.96 -23.56
N THR A 89 13.66 -3.23 -23.56
CA THR A 89 14.32 -3.90 -24.70
C THR A 89 14.00 -5.39 -24.71
N SER A 90 14.07 -6.03 -25.88
CA SER A 90 14.06 -7.49 -26.02
C SER A 90 15.47 -8.09 -26.10
N SER A 91 16.52 -7.26 -26.13
CA SER A 91 17.90 -7.67 -26.30
C SER A 91 18.68 -7.56 -25.00
N ARG A 92 19.25 -8.69 -24.56
CA ARG A 92 20.10 -8.73 -23.35
C ARG A 92 21.35 -7.88 -23.51
N SER A 93 21.99 -7.89 -24.68
CA SER A 93 23.20 -7.10 -24.91
C SER A 93 22.91 -5.60 -24.86
N GLU A 94 21.76 -5.16 -25.37
CA GLU A 94 21.32 -3.77 -25.26
C GLU A 94 21.03 -3.38 -23.82
N LEU A 95 20.35 -4.25 -23.05
CA LEU A 95 20.11 -4.04 -21.62
C LEU A 95 21.42 -3.78 -20.86
N ILE A 96 22.40 -4.68 -21.01
CA ILE A 96 23.67 -4.59 -20.28
C ILE A 96 24.47 -3.36 -20.73
N SER A 97 24.51 -3.10 -22.04
CA SER A 97 25.18 -1.92 -22.59
C SER A 97 24.58 -0.63 -22.03
N HIS A 98 23.26 -0.52 -22.03
CA HIS A 98 22.57 0.68 -21.58
C HIS A 98 22.66 0.88 -20.06
N LEU A 99 22.51 -0.20 -19.26
CA LEU A 99 22.69 -0.10 -17.81
C LEU A 99 24.10 0.35 -17.44
N ASN A 100 25.15 -0.16 -18.10
CA ASN A 100 26.52 0.31 -17.86
C ASN A 100 26.67 1.80 -18.18
N SER A 101 26.04 2.29 -19.25
CA SER A 101 26.02 3.72 -19.58
C SER A 101 25.33 4.56 -18.49
N LEU A 102 24.17 4.10 -18.00
CA LEU A 102 23.45 4.76 -16.91
C LEU A 102 24.28 4.79 -15.62
N ILE A 103 24.93 3.68 -15.26
CA ILE A 103 25.80 3.58 -14.08
C ILE A 103 26.96 4.58 -14.17
N GLN A 104 27.59 4.70 -15.35
CA GLN A 104 28.67 5.66 -15.57
C GLN A 104 28.19 7.10 -15.39
N HIS A 105 27.05 7.46 -16.00
CA HIS A 105 26.49 8.80 -15.88
C HIS A 105 26.18 9.18 -14.42
N TYR A 106 25.51 8.30 -13.67
CA TYR A 106 25.22 8.52 -12.26
C TYR A 106 26.48 8.57 -11.38
N SER A 107 27.51 7.81 -11.73
CA SER A 107 28.79 7.86 -11.03
C SER A 107 29.44 9.23 -11.21
N GLU A 108 29.42 9.80 -12.42
CA GLU A 108 29.96 11.12 -12.73
C GLU A 108 29.19 12.27 -12.04
N ASP A 109 27.86 12.21 -12.01
CA ASP A 109 27.03 13.20 -11.31
C ASP A 109 27.30 13.20 -9.80
N CYS A 110 27.52 12.03 -9.20
CA CYS A 110 27.94 11.92 -7.80
C CYS A 110 29.31 12.57 -7.53
N TYR A 111 30.18 12.71 -8.54
CA TYR A 111 31.45 13.45 -8.41
C TYR A 111 31.30 14.96 -8.59
N GLN A 112 30.20 15.44 -9.20
CA GLN A 112 29.95 16.87 -9.38
C GLN A 112 29.10 17.49 -8.26
N ALA A 113 28.33 16.68 -7.53
CA ALA A 113 27.68 17.13 -6.31
C ALA A 113 28.74 17.39 -5.21
N ALA A 114 29.00 18.66 -4.91
CA ALA A 114 29.81 19.03 -3.75
C ALA A 114 29.20 18.39 -2.48
N PRO A 115 30.02 17.88 -1.54
CA PRO A 115 29.49 17.31 -0.31
C PRO A 115 28.67 18.37 0.41
N VAL A 116 27.38 18.10 0.62
CA VAL A 116 26.56 18.87 1.54
C VAL A 116 27.16 18.64 2.92
N VAL A 117 27.87 19.63 3.43
CA VAL A 117 28.33 19.66 4.82
C VAL A 117 27.09 19.74 5.69
N TYR A 118 26.65 18.59 6.20
CA TYR A 118 25.77 18.57 7.37
C TYR A 118 26.62 19.05 8.54
N ASN A 119 26.43 20.30 8.95
CA ASN A 119 26.81 20.71 10.29
C ASN A 119 26.03 19.82 11.25
N GLY A 120 26.78 18.98 11.97
CA GLY A 120 26.21 17.96 12.83
C GLY A 120 25.26 18.55 13.87
N ASP A 121 24.09 17.97 13.94
CA ASP A 121 23.46 17.64 15.21
C ASP A 121 23.12 16.16 15.13
N GLU A 122 23.89 15.35 15.85
CA GLU A 122 23.59 13.94 16.08
C GLU A 122 22.23 13.85 16.79
N ARG A 123 21.19 13.41 16.08
CA ARG A 123 20.05 12.74 16.70
C ARG A 123 19.93 11.34 16.14
N SER A 124 20.53 10.42 16.88
CA SER A 124 20.23 9.00 16.89
C SER A 124 18.71 8.76 16.91
N PHE A 125 18.17 8.14 15.87
CA PHE A 125 16.83 7.54 15.92
C PHE A 125 16.94 6.17 16.60
N SER A 126 16.80 6.17 17.92
CA SER A 126 16.52 4.98 18.71
C SER A 126 15.02 4.73 18.75
N TYR A 127 14.59 3.54 18.34
CA TYR A 127 13.25 3.01 18.61
C TYR A 127 13.05 2.96 20.14
N SER A 128 12.00 3.58 20.66
CA SER A 128 11.53 3.30 22.03
C SER A 128 10.02 3.31 22.13
N GLN A 129 9.55 2.22 22.74
CA GLN A 129 8.21 1.97 23.24
C GLN A 129 7.75 3.02 24.26
N GLU A 130 6.43 3.17 24.32
CA GLU A 130 5.61 3.38 25.53
C GLU A 130 5.64 4.71 26.30
N ASN A 131 4.46 5.33 26.27
CA ASN A 131 3.64 5.77 27.41
C ASN A 131 4.07 6.92 28.35
N CYS A 132 3.16 7.90 28.35
CA CYS A 132 2.51 8.51 29.52
C CYS A 132 3.24 9.60 30.32
N ASN A 133 2.47 10.70 30.46
CA ASN A 133 2.40 11.66 31.56
C ASN A 133 3.50 12.74 31.69
N GLY A 134 3.04 13.99 31.51
CA GLY A 134 3.06 14.94 32.62
C GLY A 134 4.11 16.05 32.57
N GLY A 135 3.63 17.27 32.31
CA GLY A 135 3.82 18.40 33.22
C GLY A 135 5.12 19.22 33.17
N HIS A 136 4.91 20.53 32.95
CA HIS A 136 5.71 21.70 33.36
C HIS A 136 7.11 21.91 32.72
N LEU A 137 7.41 23.02 32.02
CA LEU A 137 7.49 24.47 32.35
C LEU A 137 8.96 24.90 32.63
N LEU A 138 9.32 26.09 32.12
CA LEU A 138 10.51 26.94 32.41
C LEU A 138 11.76 26.66 31.54
N THR A 139 12.25 27.51 30.63
CA THR A 139 12.62 28.96 30.54
C THR A 139 14.15 29.15 30.52
N GLU A 140 14.60 29.79 29.44
CA GLU A 140 15.58 30.89 29.34
C GLU A 140 17.11 30.74 29.52
N SER A 141 17.76 31.60 28.71
CA SER A 141 19.10 32.23 28.78
C SER A 141 20.27 31.43 28.20
N GLU A 142 20.82 31.82 27.03
CA GLU A 142 21.79 32.90 26.79
C GLU A 142 23.17 32.67 27.42
N ALA A 143 24.21 32.54 26.59
CA ALA A 143 25.46 33.30 26.74
C ALA A 143 26.41 33.08 25.55
N SER A 144 26.72 34.20 24.91
CA SER A 144 27.75 34.45 23.93
C SER A 144 29.15 34.47 24.55
N ARG A 145 30.18 34.02 23.81
CA ARG A 145 31.56 34.51 23.96
C ARG A 145 32.31 34.51 22.63
N THR A 146 32.79 35.69 22.28
CA THR A 146 33.71 36.02 21.19
C THR A 146 35.17 35.98 21.66
N SER A 147 36.09 35.64 20.75
CA SER A 147 37.49 36.11 20.65
C SER A 147 38.21 35.25 19.61
N SER A 148 39.26 35.63 18.89
CA SER A 148 39.80 36.90 18.41
C SER A 148 40.89 36.53 17.39
N ILE A 149 41.07 37.39 16.39
CA ILE A 149 41.95 37.26 15.22
C ILE A 149 43.44 37.21 15.62
N GLY A 150 44.21 36.39 14.89
CA GLY A 150 45.67 36.53 14.74
C GLY A 150 46.06 36.23 13.30
N GLN A 151 46.51 37.26 12.56
CA GLN A 151 47.07 37.15 11.22
C GLN A 151 48.59 36.98 11.31
N SER A 152 49.15 36.08 10.49
CA SER A 152 50.54 36.14 10.05
C SER A 152 50.62 35.66 8.59
N GLU A 153 50.98 36.57 7.70
CA GLU A 153 51.32 36.28 6.31
C GLU A 153 52.70 35.60 6.23
N GLY A 154 52.79 34.59 5.36
CA GLY A 154 54.02 33.93 4.97
C GLY A 154 53.73 33.07 3.74
N SER A 155 54.03 33.61 2.57
CA SER A 155 53.94 32.90 1.29
C SER A 155 55.01 31.80 1.19
N VAL A 156 54.84 30.93 0.19
CA VAL A 156 55.63 29.72 -0.15
C VAL A 156 55.02 28.44 0.43
N VAL A 157 54.10 27.82 -0.34
CA VAL A 157 54.21 26.44 -0.88
C VAL A 157 53.12 26.30 -1.97
N THR A 158 53.39 26.72 -3.20
CA THR A 158 52.53 26.46 -4.38
C THR A 158 52.77 25.08 -5.01
N ASP A 159 53.60 24.22 -4.41
CA ASP A 159 54.00 22.93 -4.98
C ASP A 159 53.38 21.69 -4.30
N HIS A 160 52.49 21.85 -3.31
CA HIS A 160 51.83 20.71 -2.65
C HIS A 160 50.48 20.31 -3.27
N TRP A 161 49.89 21.20 -4.09
CA TRP A 161 48.55 20.99 -4.68
C TRP A 161 48.57 20.28 -6.04
N GLN A 162 49.72 20.20 -6.71
CA GLN A 162 49.85 19.48 -7.97
C GLN A 162 50.12 17.98 -7.76
N SER A 163 50.70 17.60 -6.62
CA SER A 163 50.99 16.21 -6.22
C SER A 163 49.77 15.47 -5.66
N LEU A 164 48.71 16.17 -5.26
CA LEU A 164 47.41 15.56 -4.86
C LEU A 164 46.49 15.22 -6.04
N ARG A 165 46.81 15.65 -7.28
CA ARG A 165 46.06 15.26 -8.49
C ARG A 165 46.55 13.95 -9.14
N ARG A 166 47.49 13.27 -8.48
CA ARG A 166 48.06 11.97 -8.89
C ARG A 166 47.90 10.88 -7.83
N LEU A 167 46.97 11.04 -6.89
CA LEU A 167 46.31 9.87 -6.33
C LEU A 167 45.42 9.35 -7.46
N GLU A 168 45.66 8.11 -7.89
CA GLU A 168 44.76 7.38 -8.76
C GLU A 168 43.33 7.68 -8.30
N LYS A 169 42.53 8.31 -9.17
CA LYS A 169 41.10 8.42 -8.93
C LYS A 169 40.60 6.99 -8.85
N GLU A 170 40.60 6.39 -7.67
CA GLU A 170 39.90 5.15 -7.43
C GLU A 170 38.48 5.43 -7.89
N SER A 171 38.10 4.80 -9.00
CA SER A 171 36.75 4.88 -9.53
C SER A 171 35.84 4.29 -8.47
N LYS A 172 35.32 5.16 -7.61
CA LYS A 172 34.42 4.78 -6.53
C LYS A 172 33.19 4.17 -7.19
N LYS A 173 33.07 2.86 -7.06
CA LYS A 173 31.95 2.08 -7.58
C LYS A 173 30.63 2.66 -7.06
N LEU A 174 29.61 2.68 -7.92
CA LEU A 174 28.28 3.13 -7.55
C LEU A 174 27.65 2.13 -6.59
N LYS A 175 27.25 2.56 -5.39
CA LYS A 175 26.56 1.68 -4.44
C LYS A 175 25.11 1.49 -4.87
N VAL A 176 24.77 0.28 -5.29
CA VAL A 176 23.48 -0.03 -5.90
C VAL A 176 22.79 -1.16 -5.13
N ARG A 177 21.48 -1.02 -4.93
CA ARG A 177 20.60 -2.13 -4.58
C ARG A 177 19.91 -2.68 -5.82
N LEU A 178 20.16 -3.94 -6.14
CA LEU A 178 19.46 -4.63 -7.23
C LEU A 178 18.06 -5.08 -6.77
N GLN A 179 17.06 -4.76 -7.59
CA GLN A 179 15.70 -5.25 -7.48
C GLN A 179 15.29 -5.88 -8.81
N THR A 180 15.27 -7.21 -8.84
CA THR A 180 14.95 -7.93 -10.07
C THR A 180 13.75 -8.84 -9.95
N TYR A 181 13.09 -9.03 -11.09
CA TYR A 181 12.18 -10.14 -11.33
C TYR A 181 12.59 -10.84 -12.64
N PRO A 182 12.72 -12.18 -12.68
CA PRO A 182 12.69 -13.08 -11.54
C PRO A 182 13.90 -12.86 -10.59
N ARG A 183 13.86 -13.40 -9.37
CA ARG A 183 14.90 -13.13 -8.35
C ARG A 183 16.30 -13.60 -8.75
N ASN A 184 16.39 -14.75 -9.42
CA ASN A 184 17.65 -15.31 -9.92
C ASN A 184 18.29 -14.44 -11.02
N PHE A 185 17.55 -13.47 -11.58
CA PHE A 185 18.11 -12.54 -12.54
C PHE A 185 19.16 -11.60 -11.91
N ALA A 186 19.08 -11.33 -10.60
CA ALA A 186 19.99 -10.41 -9.91
C ALA A 186 21.46 -10.85 -9.96
N GLU A 187 21.75 -12.13 -9.73
CA GLU A 187 23.12 -12.66 -9.70
C GLU A 187 23.79 -12.50 -11.06
N SER A 188 23.11 -12.97 -12.11
CA SER A 188 23.59 -12.85 -13.48
C SER A 188 23.77 -11.39 -13.91
N LEU A 189 22.91 -10.48 -13.46
CA LEU A 189 23.06 -9.06 -13.76
C LEU A 189 24.25 -8.44 -13.03
N ALA A 190 24.48 -8.82 -11.77
CA ALA A 190 25.61 -8.33 -10.97
C ALA A 190 26.98 -8.73 -11.57
N ASP A 191 27.07 -9.92 -12.16
CA ASP A 191 28.31 -10.40 -12.79
C ASP A 191 28.66 -9.67 -14.10
N GLU A 192 27.65 -9.16 -14.81
CA GLU A 192 27.82 -8.51 -16.13
C GLU A 192 27.96 -6.98 -16.04
N LEU A 193 27.45 -6.37 -14.97
CA LEU A 193 27.53 -4.92 -14.76
C LEU A 193 28.89 -4.51 -14.19
N LYS A 194 29.45 -3.42 -14.72
CA LYS A 194 30.73 -2.86 -14.31
C LYS A 194 30.51 -1.68 -13.37
N ASP A 195 31.54 -1.37 -12.59
CA ASP A 195 31.61 -0.17 -11.74
C ASP A 195 30.47 -0.02 -10.71
N ILE A 196 29.81 -1.12 -10.35
CA ILE A 196 28.82 -1.17 -9.26
C ILE A 196 29.36 -1.92 -8.04
N ASP A 197 28.86 -1.51 -6.88
CA ASP A 197 29.00 -2.19 -5.59
C ASP A 197 27.60 -2.56 -5.10
N CYS A 198 27.25 -3.83 -5.22
CA CYS A 198 25.93 -4.35 -4.86
C CYS A 198 25.78 -4.42 -3.34
N GLN A 199 24.95 -3.57 -2.78
CA GLN A 199 24.78 -3.42 -1.35
C GLN A 199 23.35 -3.75 -0.92
N LEU A 200 23.21 -4.48 0.20
CA LEU A 200 21.89 -4.76 0.77
C LEU A 200 21.34 -3.54 1.54
N HIS A 201 22.23 -2.79 2.18
CA HIS A 201 21.96 -1.60 2.99
C HIS A 201 22.95 -0.49 2.56
N ASP A 202 22.72 0.77 2.93
CA ASP A 202 23.66 1.86 2.66
C ASP A 202 24.04 2.05 1.16
N PHE A 203 23.04 1.94 0.28
CA PHE A 203 23.16 2.18 -1.15
C PHE A 203 22.67 3.58 -1.54
N SER A 204 23.25 4.15 -2.59
CA SER A 204 22.83 5.46 -3.13
C SER A 204 21.76 5.34 -4.20
N GLN A 205 21.74 4.23 -4.95
CA GLN A 205 20.83 4.03 -6.08
C GLN A 205 20.13 2.68 -5.99
N SER A 206 18.90 2.61 -6.52
CA SER A 206 18.16 1.37 -6.76
C SER A 206 18.08 1.10 -8.26
N LEU A 207 18.56 -0.08 -8.66
CA LEU A 207 18.47 -0.56 -10.05
C LEU A 207 17.37 -1.60 -10.13
N TYR A 208 16.39 -1.33 -11.00
CA TYR A 208 15.28 -2.24 -11.27
C TYR A 208 15.49 -2.96 -12.59
N ALA A 209 15.25 -4.27 -12.62
CA ALA A 209 15.25 -5.03 -13.87
C ALA A 209 14.21 -6.16 -13.80
N VAL A 210 13.19 -6.08 -14.64
CA VAL A 210 12.09 -7.05 -14.74
C VAL A 210 12.13 -7.70 -16.12
N GLU A 211 12.35 -9.01 -16.15
CA GLU A 211 12.25 -9.86 -17.34
C GLU A 211 10.95 -10.65 -17.28
N VAL A 212 10.13 -10.50 -18.33
CA VAL A 212 8.91 -11.29 -18.53
C VAL A 212 8.75 -11.54 -20.03
N ASN A 213 8.58 -12.82 -20.41
CA ASN A 213 8.35 -13.26 -21.79
C ASN A 213 9.43 -12.75 -22.79
N GLY A 214 10.69 -12.70 -22.38
CA GLY A 214 11.81 -12.22 -23.20
C GLY A 214 11.90 -10.70 -23.33
N MET A 215 11.05 -9.94 -22.61
CA MET A 215 11.08 -8.49 -22.57
C MET A 215 11.67 -8.00 -21.24
N TYR A 216 12.72 -7.20 -21.33
CA TYR A 216 13.36 -6.54 -20.18
C TYR A 216 12.80 -5.13 -20.00
N ARG A 217 12.38 -4.81 -18.77
CA ARG A 217 11.96 -3.47 -18.34
C ARG A 217 12.84 -3.05 -17.17
N TYR A 218 13.48 -1.91 -17.27
CA TYR A 218 14.54 -1.55 -16.34
C TYR A 218 14.65 -0.04 -16.11
N GLY A 219 15.37 0.31 -15.06
CA GLY A 219 15.60 1.70 -14.67
C GLY A 219 16.62 1.78 -13.53
N LEU A 220 17.14 2.99 -13.32
CA LEU A 220 18.01 3.34 -12.21
C LEU A 220 17.44 4.60 -11.56
N SER A 221 17.25 4.57 -10.24
CA SER A 221 16.65 5.67 -9.49
C SER A 221 17.33 5.87 -8.15
N SER A 222 17.05 6.99 -7.49
CA SER A 222 17.54 7.25 -6.13
C SER A 222 17.18 6.11 -5.17
N GLY A 223 18.14 5.72 -4.33
CA GLY A 223 17.90 4.75 -3.25
C GLY A 223 16.82 5.19 -2.27
N SER A 224 16.61 6.51 -2.10
CA SER A 224 15.53 7.07 -1.26
C SER A 224 14.12 6.79 -1.79
N GLN A 225 13.98 6.50 -3.08
CA GLN A 225 12.70 6.20 -3.72
C GLN A 225 12.36 4.70 -3.69
N MET A 226 13.24 3.88 -3.14
CA MET A 226 13.07 2.44 -3.06
C MET A 226 11.87 2.10 -2.19
N TYR A 227 10.84 1.50 -2.81
CA TYR A 227 9.74 0.93 -2.07
C TYR A 227 10.13 -0.42 -1.47
N LEU A 228 10.09 -0.50 -0.14
CA LEU A 228 10.22 -1.73 0.64
C LEU A 228 9.14 -1.71 1.73
N ALA A 229 8.04 -2.42 1.51
CA ALA A 229 7.07 -2.67 2.56
C ALA A 229 6.99 -4.16 2.85
N SER A 230 6.98 -4.53 4.13
CA SER A 230 6.45 -5.83 4.53
C SER A 230 4.97 -5.84 4.17
N CYS A 231 4.58 -6.76 3.29
CA CYS A 231 3.17 -7.06 3.02
C CYS A 231 2.62 -7.88 4.20
N ASP A 232 2.62 -7.29 5.40
CA ASP A 232 2.15 -7.93 6.63
C ASP A 232 0.70 -7.54 6.88
N ARG A 233 -0.22 -8.50 6.68
CA ARG A 233 -1.66 -8.25 6.86
C ARG A 233 -2.07 -8.36 8.32
N GLU A 234 -1.26 -9.02 9.13
CA GLU A 234 -1.45 -9.17 10.56
C GLU A 234 -1.23 -7.81 11.23
N ASP A 235 -0.19 -7.08 10.82
CA ASP A 235 0.07 -5.70 11.25
C ASP A 235 -1.09 -4.74 10.94
N LEU A 236 -1.75 -4.90 9.78
CA LEU A 236 -2.93 -4.10 9.41
C LEU A 236 -4.13 -4.33 10.33
N ALA A 237 -4.26 -5.56 10.82
CA ALA A 237 -5.42 -5.97 11.60
C ALA A 237 -5.19 -5.90 13.10
N LYS A 238 -4.00 -5.51 13.57
CA LYS A 238 -3.61 -5.53 14.99
C LYS A 238 -4.58 -4.77 15.90
N ASP A 239 -5.18 -3.69 15.38
CA ASP A 239 -6.11 -2.82 16.13
C ASP A 239 -7.59 -3.21 15.96
N TYR A 240 -7.84 -4.35 15.31
CA TYR A 240 -9.18 -4.88 15.04
C TYR A 240 -9.41 -6.23 15.68
N ILE A 241 -10.66 -6.50 16.07
CA ILE A 241 -11.12 -7.79 16.60
C ILE A 241 -10.80 -8.94 15.62
N ALA A 242 -10.92 -8.66 14.32
CA ALA A 242 -10.59 -9.61 13.26
C ALA A 242 -10.21 -8.88 11.97
N ARG A 243 -9.45 -9.57 11.11
CA ARG A 243 -9.09 -9.11 9.75
C ARG A 243 -10.30 -8.79 8.86
N ALA A 244 -11.49 -9.27 9.22
CA ALA A 244 -12.71 -8.95 8.49
C ALA A 244 -12.98 -7.44 8.42
N ALA A 245 -12.56 -6.65 9.43
CA ALA A 245 -12.66 -5.19 9.42
C ALA A 245 -11.98 -4.54 8.21
N LEU A 246 -10.85 -5.12 7.75
CA LEU A 246 -10.11 -4.64 6.58
C LEU A 246 -10.94 -4.66 5.30
N LYS A 247 -12.01 -5.47 5.23
CA LYS A 247 -12.93 -5.47 4.07
C LYS A 247 -13.70 -4.15 3.98
N LEU A 248 -14.21 -3.63 5.10
CA LEU A 248 -14.93 -2.35 5.10
C LEU A 248 -13.99 -1.18 4.88
N GLU A 249 -12.80 -1.23 5.47
CA GLU A 249 -11.75 -0.24 5.20
C GLU A 249 -11.40 -0.19 3.70
N GLU A 250 -11.20 -1.35 3.07
CA GLU A 250 -10.96 -1.44 1.63
C GLU A 250 -12.15 -0.90 0.83
N VAL A 251 -13.39 -1.26 1.15
CA VAL A 251 -14.59 -0.74 0.45
C VAL A 251 -14.69 0.78 0.54
N ALA A 252 -14.48 1.38 1.72
CA ALA A 252 -14.50 2.82 1.90
C ALA A 252 -13.45 3.54 1.04
N GLN A 253 -12.24 3.00 0.97
CA GLN A 253 -11.15 3.59 0.18
C GLN A 253 -11.31 3.35 -1.33
N VAL A 254 -11.82 2.17 -1.73
CA VAL A 254 -12.03 1.81 -3.15
C VAL A 254 -13.10 2.70 -3.78
N TYR A 255 -14.21 2.93 -3.09
CA TYR A 255 -15.31 3.75 -3.60
C TYR A 255 -15.22 5.23 -3.19
N GLY A 256 -14.37 5.56 -2.23
CA GLY A 256 -14.11 6.93 -1.80
C GLY A 256 -15.30 7.62 -1.12
N PHE A 257 -16.20 6.87 -0.48
CA PHE A 257 -17.27 7.48 0.32
C PHE A 257 -16.74 7.87 1.70
N ALA A 258 -17.22 8.99 2.22
CA ALA A 258 -16.87 9.46 3.55
C ALA A 258 -17.75 8.77 4.59
N LEU A 259 -17.13 8.20 5.62
CA LEU A 259 -17.82 7.78 6.83
C LEU A 259 -17.84 8.97 7.80
N THR A 260 -19.02 9.48 8.11
CA THR A 260 -19.20 10.73 8.85
C THR A 260 -19.97 10.54 10.16
N LYS A 261 -19.77 11.46 11.12
CA LYS A 261 -20.30 11.40 12.49
C LYS A 261 -21.78 11.72 12.64
N ASP A 262 -22.49 11.83 11.52
CA ASP A 262 -23.94 11.94 11.37
C ASP A 262 -24.59 10.67 10.80
N MET A 263 -23.81 9.68 10.35
CA MET A 263 -24.32 8.45 9.75
C MET A 263 -24.77 7.41 10.78
N LEU A 264 -25.88 6.74 10.48
CA LEU A 264 -26.40 5.57 11.18
C LEU A 264 -26.22 4.30 10.33
N ALA A 265 -25.63 3.25 10.89
CA ALA A 265 -25.47 1.97 10.19
C ALA A 265 -26.13 0.80 10.92
N MET A 266 -26.60 -0.17 10.13
CA MET A 266 -27.03 -1.51 10.58
C MET A 266 -25.98 -2.54 10.16
N ASP A 267 -25.48 -3.33 11.11
CA ASP A 267 -24.51 -4.41 10.89
C ASP A 267 -25.17 -5.77 11.16
N LEU A 268 -25.41 -6.55 10.10
CA LEU A 268 -26.12 -7.83 10.18
C LEU A 268 -25.13 -9.00 10.27
N GLY A 269 -25.38 -9.90 11.23
CA GLY A 269 -24.44 -10.96 11.55
C GLY A 269 -23.17 -10.41 12.17
N ALA A 270 -23.35 -9.45 13.07
CA ALA A 270 -22.29 -8.61 13.58
C ALA A 270 -21.24 -9.36 14.41
N SER A 271 -21.56 -10.51 15.04
CA SER A 271 -20.63 -11.21 15.92
C SER A 271 -19.41 -11.74 15.16
N PRO A 272 -18.16 -11.59 15.67
CA PRO A 272 -17.78 -11.09 16.99
C PRO A 272 -17.61 -9.56 17.11
N GLY A 273 -17.94 -8.79 16.07
CA GLY A 273 -18.00 -7.33 16.11
C GLY A 273 -16.96 -6.61 15.26
N ALA A 274 -16.29 -7.27 14.31
CA ALA A 274 -15.20 -6.64 13.54
C ALA A 274 -15.68 -5.46 12.66
N TRP A 275 -16.81 -5.62 11.97
CA TRP A 275 -17.42 -4.55 11.16
C TRP A 275 -18.04 -3.47 12.06
N THR A 276 -18.74 -3.89 13.11
CA THR A 276 -19.26 -3.00 14.16
C THR A 276 -18.18 -2.12 14.78
N GLN A 277 -17.02 -2.68 15.15
CA GLN A 277 -15.89 -1.95 15.73
C GLN A 277 -15.29 -0.95 14.73
N PHE A 278 -15.17 -1.33 13.46
CA PHE A 278 -14.72 -0.41 12.42
C PHE A 278 -15.70 0.76 12.30
N LEU A 279 -16.99 0.48 12.09
CA LEU A 279 -18.01 1.51 11.90
C LEU A 279 -18.12 2.43 13.12
N SER A 280 -18.12 1.91 14.35
CA SER A 280 -18.27 2.71 15.56
C SER A 280 -17.17 3.75 15.75
N LYS A 281 -15.95 3.47 15.28
CA LYS A 281 -14.84 4.44 15.23
C LYS A 281 -15.11 5.59 14.26
N HIS A 282 -15.87 5.37 13.18
CA HIS A 282 -16.02 6.34 12.10
C HIS A 282 -17.36 7.08 12.07
N ILE A 283 -18.47 6.45 12.47
CA ILE A 283 -19.82 7.03 12.28
C ILE A 283 -20.50 7.44 13.60
N HIS A 284 -21.73 7.98 13.49
CA HIS A 284 -22.53 8.40 14.65
C HIS A 284 -22.90 7.21 15.52
N ARG A 285 -23.61 6.23 14.95
CA ARG A 285 -24.23 5.13 15.68
C ARG A 285 -24.26 3.86 14.83
N VAL A 286 -24.08 2.71 15.48
CA VAL A 286 -24.17 1.39 14.85
C VAL A 286 -25.22 0.56 15.59
N VAL A 287 -26.14 -0.05 14.85
CA VAL A 287 -27.05 -1.07 15.36
C VAL A 287 -26.55 -2.42 14.88
N ALA A 288 -25.93 -3.18 15.78
CA ALA A 288 -25.33 -4.47 15.50
C ALA A 288 -26.34 -5.57 15.82
N VAL A 289 -26.65 -6.42 14.84
CA VAL A 289 -27.69 -7.45 14.97
C VAL A 289 -27.05 -8.84 14.83
N ASP A 290 -27.03 -9.56 15.94
CA ASP A 290 -26.58 -10.95 15.99
C ASP A 290 -27.05 -11.61 17.31
N PRO A 291 -27.58 -12.84 17.29
CA PRO A 291 -27.90 -13.55 18.53
C PRO A 291 -26.67 -13.86 19.39
N ALA A 292 -25.49 -14.01 18.79
CA ALA A 292 -24.24 -14.25 19.49
C ALA A 292 -23.64 -12.97 20.08
N GLU A 293 -22.74 -13.13 21.04
CA GLU A 293 -22.12 -12.00 21.73
C GLU A 293 -21.14 -11.24 20.84
N LEU A 294 -21.12 -9.92 20.99
CA LEU A 294 -20.02 -9.08 20.49
C LEU A 294 -18.89 -9.08 21.52
N ARG A 295 -17.64 -8.95 21.05
CA ARG A 295 -16.53 -8.71 21.97
C ARG A 295 -16.60 -7.32 22.57
N GLU A 296 -16.03 -7.15 23.76
CA GLU A 296 -15.99 -5.88 24.50
C GLU A 296 -15.46 -4.72 23.65
N GLN A 297 -14.44 -4.96 22.80
CA GLN A 297 -13.88 -3.92 21.95
C GLN A 297 -14.87 -3.36 20.92
N ALA A 298 -15.93 -4.11 20.56
CA ALA A 298 -16.99 -3.65 19.67
C ALA A 298 -18.12 -2.91 20.40
N LEU A 299 -18.25 -3.10 21.73
CA LEU A 299 -19.32 -2.51 22.55
C LEU A 299 -18.98 -1.06 22.96
N GLN A 300 -18.76 -0.20 21.97
CA GLN A 300 -18.55 1.24 22.20
C GLN A 300 -19.86 1.92 22.59
N SER A 301 -19.78 3.13 23.18
CA SER A 301 -20.96 3.86 23.69
C SER A 301 -21.99 4.21 22.60
N ASN A 302 -21.58 4.20 21.33
CA ASN A 302 -22.43 4.44 20.18
C ASN A 302 -22.90 3.17 19.46
N VAL A 303 -22.77 2.00 20.10
CA VAL A 303 -23.21 0.71 19.56
C VAL A 303 -24.41 0.20 20.33
N THR A 304 -25.48 -0.13 19.61
CA THR A 304 -26.65 -0.85 20.15
C THR A 304 -26.57 -2.29 19.66
N HIS A 305 -26.39 -3.26 20.56
CA HIS A 305 -26.40 -4.68 20.21
C HIS A 305 -27.82 -5.25 20.36
N VAL A 306 -28.40 -5.68 19.24
CA VAL A 306 -29.68 -6.40 19.20
C VAL A 306 -29.39 -7.89 19.13
N ARG A 307 -29.62 -8.58 20.26
CA ARG A 307 -29.37 -10.03 20.42
C ARG A 307 -30.48 -10.89 19.81
N LYS A 308 -30.71 -10.72 18.50
CA LYS A 308 -31.73 -11.44 17.73
C LYS A 308 -31.22 -11.83 16.35
N LEU A 309 -31.94 -12.72 15.68
CA LEU A 309 -31.80 -12.90 14.24
C LEU A 309 -32.32 -11.64 13.52
N ALA A 310 -31.73 -11.31 12.37
CA ALA A 310 -32.08 -10.07 11.65
C ALA A 310 -33.56 -9.98 11.27
N GLN A 311 -34.18 -11.12 10.93
CA GLN A 311 -35.61 -11.22 10.63
C GLN A 311 -36.54 -10.91 11.81
N ASP A 312 -36.04 -11.03 13.05
CA ASP A 312 -36.79 -10.81 14.29
C ASP A 312 -36.46 -9.46 14.94
N ALA A 313 -35.58 -8.66 14.30
CA ALA A 313 -35.02 -7.42 14.84
C ALA A 313 -35.68 -6.15 14.26
N THR A 314 -36.73 -6.28 13.45
CA THR A 314 -37.35 -5.15 12.72
C THR A 314 -37.79 -4.03 13.66
N GLU A 315 -38.47 -4.36 14.76
CA GLU A 315 -38.95 -3.36 15.73
C GLU A 315 -37.80 -2.58 16.37
N GLU A 316 -36.73 -3.26 16.78
CA GLU A 316 -35.52 -2.61 17.31
C GLU A 316 -34.82 -1.73 16.28
N LEU A 317 -34.75 -2.20 15.03
CA LEU A 317 -34.15 -1.46 13.94
C LEU A 317 -34.94 -0.19 13.61
N GLU A 318 -36.27 -0.25 13.59
CA GLU A 318 -37.13 0.90 13.40
C GLU A 318 -36.98 1.90 14.54
N ALA A 319 -37.07 1.43 15.79
CA ALA A 319 -36.91 2.26 16.97
C ALA A 319 -35.54 2.95 17.02
N ALA A 320 -34.46 2.22 16.72
CA ALA A 320 -33.11 2.77 16.74
C ALA A 320 -32.85 3.79 15.62
N SER A 321 -33.61 3.72 14.53
CA SER A 321 -33.53 4.69 13.43
C SER A 321 -34.28 6.00 13.69
N GLU A 322 -35.16 6.04 14.70
CA GLU A 322 -36.01 7.19 15.01
C GLU A 322 -36.82 7.69 13.80
N GLY A 323 -37.19 6.77 12.89
CA GLY A 323 -37.90 7.09 11.64
C GLY A 323 -37.05 7.79 10.57
N LYS A 324 -35.75 8.01 10.81
CA LYS A 324 -34.82 8.65 9.85
C LYS A 324 -34.27 7.67 8.81
N GLY A 325 -34.37 6.36 9.07
CA GLY A 325 -33.72 5.32 8.28
C GLY A 325 -32.20 5.27 8.46
N TYR A 326 -31.56 4.32 7.78
CA TYR A 326 -30.13 4.02 7.87
C TYR A 326 -29.36 4.59 6.68
N ASP A 327 -28.17 5.11 6.92
CA ASP A 327 -27.24 5.54 5.86
C ASP A 327 -26.49 4.35 5.26
N MET A 328 -26.35 3.28 6.03
CA MET A 328 -25.57 2.12 5.61
C MET A 328 -26.11 0.81 6.18
N LEU A 329 -26.16 -0.22 5.34
CA LEU A 329 -26.42 -1.61 5.71
C LEU A 329 -25.21 -2.44 5.34
N VAL A 330 -24.64 -3.11 6.33
CA VAL A 330 -23.49 -3.99 6.13
C VAL A 330 -23.80 -5.43 6.54
N CYS A 331 -23.27 -6.40 5.79
CA CYS A 331 -23.48 -7.82 6.04
C CYS A 331 -22.30 -8.67 5.52
N ASP A 332 -21.54 -9.28 6.45
CA ASP A 332 -20.44 -10.24 6.17
C ASP A 332 -20.77 -11.66 6.63
N VAL A 333 -22.06 -12.04 6.58
CA VAL A 333 -22.47 -13.39 6.98
C VAL A 333 -21.84 -14.47 6.11
N ASN A 334 -21.41 -15.55 6.75
CA ASN A 334 -20.88 -16.73 6.04
C ASN A 334 -22.03 -17.63 5.57
N ARG A 335 -22.83 -17.11 4.62
CA ARG A 335 -23.99 -17.78 4.03
C ARG A 335 -23.89 -17.84 2.51
N HIS A 336 -24.71 -18.69 1.89
CA HIS A 336 -24.83 -18.71 0.43
C HIS A 336 -25.36 -17.36 -0.09
N PRO A 337 -24.97 -16.87 -1.30
CA PRO A 337 -25.43 -15.58 -1.81
C PRO A 337 -26.94 -15.37 -1.76
N VAL A 338 -27.74 -16.40 -2.09
CA VAL A 338 -29.22 -16.35 -2.01
C VAL A 338 -29.70 -16.17 -0.57
N GLU A 339 -29.13 -16.90 0.39
CA GLU A 339 -29.49 -16.77 1.80
C GLU A 339 -29.12 -15.38 2.33
N ALA A 340 -27.97 -14.84 1.93
CA ALA A 340 -27.55 -13.49 2.30
C ALA A 340 -28.45 -12.41 1.69
N ALA A 341 -28.88 -12.60 0.43
CA ALA A 341 -29.85 -11.71 -0.21
C ALA A 341 -31.21 -11.76 0.49
N ASN A 342 -31.71 -12.94 0.87
CA ASN A 342 -32.96 -13.10 1.61
C ASN A 342 -32.90 -12.47 3.01
N LEU A 343 -31.72 -12.46 3.65
CA LEU A 343 -31.51 -11.78 4.92
C LEU A 343 -31.57 -10.24 4.79
N VAL A 344 -30.99 -9.70 3.73
CA VAL A 344 -30.85 -8.25 3.52
C VAL A 344 -32.12 -7.62 2.91
N SER A 345 -32.78 -8.32 1.98
CA SER A 345 -33.87 -7.75 1.16
C SER A 345 -35.03 -7.17 1.99
N PRO A 346 -35.51 -7.83 3.07
CA PRO A 346 -36.57 -7.27 3.91
C PRO A 346 -36.17 -5.99 4.63
N LEU A 347 -34.87 -5.73 4.78
CA LEU A 347 -34.34 -4.58 5.51
C LEU A 347 -33.98 -3.39 4.61
N LEU A 348 -33.98 -3.58 3.29
CA LEU A 348 -33.75 -2.50 2.32
C LEU A 348 -34.72 -1.32 2.46
N PRO A 349 -36.02 -1.49 2.80
CA PRO A 349 -36.91 -0.37 3.05
C PRO A 349 -36.49 0.55 4.21
N HIS A 350 -35.65 0.07 5.14
CA HIS A 350 -35.11 0.91 6.22
C HIS A 350 -33.84 1.68 5.81
N LEU A 351 -33.25 1.36 4.66
CA LEU A 351 -32.12 2.10 4.11
C LEU A 351 -32.61 3.38 3.42
N LYS A 352 -31.98 4.52 3.71
CA LYS A 352 -32.30 5.79 3.07
C LYS A 352 -32.12 5.68 1.55
N ALA A 353 -32.86 6.50 0.79
CA ALA A 353 -32.60 6.67 -0.63
C ALA A 353 -31.16 7.18 -0.83
N GLY A 354 -30.37 6.45 -1.62
CA GLY A 354 -28.93 6.71 -1.80
C GLY A 354 -28.02 6.15 -0.69
N GLY A 355 -28.58 5.45 0.29
CA GLY A 355 -27.81 4.75 1.32
C GLY A 355 -27.00 3.58 0.76
N LEU A 356 -25.98 3.17 1.52
CA LEU A 356 -24.98 2.20 1.07
C LEU A 356 -25.31 0.79 1.56
N LEU A 357 -25.37 -0.17 0.63
CA LEU A 357 -25.35 -1.60 0.95
C LEU A 357 -23.93 -2.15 0.72
N VAL A 358 -23.30 -2.66 1.78
CA VAL A 358 -22.06 -3.42 1.69
C VAL A 358 -22.31 -4.87 2.06
N LEU A 359 -22.38 -5.73 1.05
CA LEU A 359 -22.68 -7.14 1.20
C LEU A 359 -21.52 -7.99 0.68
N THR A 360 -21.08 -8.97 1.46
CA THR A 360 -20.13 -9.97 0.96
C THR A 360 -20.87 -11.18 0.40
N LEU A 361 -20.47 -11.64 -0.79
CA LEU A 361 -21.03 -12.84 -1.41
C LEU A 361 -20.02 -13.97 -1.35
N LYS A 362 -20.41 -15.10 -0.75
CA LYS A 362 -19.55 -16.28 -0.63
C LYS A 362 -19.77 -17.22 -1.81
N PHE A 363 -18.89 -17.14 -2.81
CA PHE A 363 -18.94 -18.07 -3.94
C PHE A 363 -18.29 -19.41 -3.58
N HIS A 364 -18.95 -20.49 -3.96
CA HIS A 364 -18.40 -21.84 -3.88
C HIS A 364 -17.69 -22.11 -5.22
N GLY A 365 -16.38 -22.40 -5.18
CA GLY A 365 -15.63 -22.75 -6.38
C GLY A 365 -15.89 -24.19 -6.81
N ARG A 366 -15.62 -24.52 -8.08
CA ARG A 366 -15.70 -25.89 -8.65
C ARG A 366 -14.91 -26.96 -7.89
N GLY A 367 -13.96 -26.59 -7.03
CA GLY A 367 -13.19 -27.52 -6.20
C GLY A 367 -13.79 -27.86 -4.84
N ARG A 368 -14.96 -27.29 -4.49
CA ARG A 368 -15.72 -27.65 -3.28
C ARG A 368 -17.10 -28.07 -3.72
N ASP A 369 -17.21 -29.36 -4.04
CA ASP A 369 -18.38 -30.01 -4.61
C ASP A 369 -19.67 -29.66 -3.83
N LYS A 370 -20.46 -28.77 -4.42
CA LYS A 370 -21.79 -28.33 -3.98
C LYS A 370 -22.63 -27.95 -5.21
N GLU A 371 -22.49 -28.72 -6.29
CA GLU A 371 -23.18 -28.49 -7.57
C GLU A 371 -24.70 -28.34 -7.40
N GLN A 372 -25.28 -29.04 -6.42
CA GLN A 372 -26.70 -28.92 -6.04
C GLN A 372 -27.19 -27.48 -5.84
N LYS A 373 -26.39 -26.59 -5.23
CA LYS A 373 -26.83 -25.20 -4.98
C LYS A 373 -26.87 -24.33 -6.24
N VAL A 374 -26.12 -24.68 -7.29
CA VAL A 374 -26.13 -23.94 -8.57
C VAL A 374 -27.40 -24.26 -9.36
N ASP A 375 -27.87 -25.50 -9.30
CA ASP A 375 -29.09 -25.92 -9.99
C ASP A 375 -30.35 -25.37 -9.32
N GLU A 376 -30.35 -25.23 -7.99
CA GLU A 376 -31.41 -24.51 -7.26
C GLU A 376 -31.56 -23.05 -7.72
N ILE A 377 -30.45 -22.33 -7.97
CA ILE A 377 -30.49 -20.94 -8.44
C ILE A 377 -31.12 -20.82 -9.83
N LYS A 378 -30.85 -21.78 -10.73
CA LYS A 378 -31.46 -21.79 -12.08
C LYS A 378 -32.97 -22.02 -12.02
N ALA A 379 -33.44 -22.82 -11.07
CA ALA A 379 -34.86 -23.10 -10.87
C ALA A 379 -35.65 -21.88 -10.35
N PHE A 380 -35.00 -20.92 -9.68
CA PHE A 380 -35.64 -19.65 -9.28
C PHE A 380 -35.77 -18.62 -10.42
N GLN A 381 -35.18 -18.89 -11.59
CA GLN A 381 -35.25 -18.02 -12.77
C GLN A 381 -36.29 -18.49 -13.82
N SER A 382 -36.96 -19.61 -13.56
CA SER A 382 -38.12 -20.12 -14.32
C SER A 382 -39.39 -19.94 -13.53
#